data_AF-A0A8H7XZV7-F1
#
_entry.id   AF-A0A8H7XZV7-F1
#
_cell.length_a   1.000
_cell.length_b   1.000
_cell.length_c   1.000
_cell.angle_alpha   90.00
_cell.angle_beta   90.00
_cell.angle_gamma   90.00
#
_symmetry.space_group_name_H-M   'P 1'
#
loop_
_entity.id
_entity.type
_entity.pdbx_description
1 polymer ?
#
loop_
_entity_poly.entity_id
_entity_poly.type
_entity_poly.pdbx_seq_one_letter_code
_entity_poly.pdbx_strand_id
1 'polypeptide(L)'
;MSEVYKYIPYVDFRSAGEDWRYYDFDTECRWREEFRNSKDPYSWAANKVAEQSIIDEHSQECMEWEQIRPLLQRYRRVKYGDTIHDRKRTIYDRVLAAGWKNELNFMVRENIMHMLMDDIKVESACKSALTEEELINLDPHLDRIMAKVFELNLEQKRYHLLDEYIQTIEDILTSYSIFLPANSLVIGMADVILHPITQSYLANPNPKSEAYLSKMMPVIAADIKVSLNNQVYDLIRANTPPGYAFNRDIALNLATTIFYCSLCGGDGFSISPADPIRYPRIINHNCAFYHLPDFSCDGAGDSKEIDIDICGQITGCTSWNRFKVLKMNKEDFKALAEIVIMCGLDPQTATGDDMDALDPIFECVSCNSPELGRTTMRWSLVPRHRKQWNHCNSKTPPDIVLLEEEEAEAVRIRMDEEESRRMAHNMYRDLICARCKTRGSSGHLRYHCKTTSFVEQVSKSWDP
;
A
#
# COMPACT_ATOMS: atom_id res chain seq x y z
N MET A 1 20.34 -10.78 78.37
CA MET A 1 20.17 -10.73 76.90
C MET A 1 20.10 -12.11 76.23
N SER A 2 20.33 -13.23 76.94
CA SER A 2 20.30 -14.60 76.36
C SER A 2 18.96 -15.35 76.46
N GLU A 3 17.96 -14.85 77.21
CA GLU A 3 16.68 -15.57 77.37
C GLU A 3 15.59 -15.17 76.37
N VAL A 4 15.67 -13.97 75.78
CA VAL A 4 14.70 -13.51 74.76
C VAL A 4 14.78 -14.35 73.48
N TYR A 5 15.98 -14.85 73.15
CA TYR A 5 16.22 -15.68 71.97
C TYR A 5 15.60 -17.09 72.04
N LYS A 6 15.07 -17.52 73.20
CA LYS A 6 14.33 -18.79 73.32
C LYS A 6 12.87 -18.68 72.90
N TYR A 7 12.33 -17.46 72.84
CA TYR A 7 10.90 -17.21 72.64
C TYR A 7 10.58 -16.42 71.37
N ILE A 8 11.59 -15.80 70.75
CA ILE A 8 11.50 -15.38 69.35
C ILE A 8 11.67 -16.66 68.53
N PRO A 9 10.78 -17.00 67.59
CA PRO A 9 10.99 -18.11 66.67
C PRO A 9 12.22 -17.82 65.79
N TYR A 10 13.40 -18.14 66.30
CA TYR A 10 14.63 -18.19 65.54
C TYR A 10 14.74 -19.60 64.96
N VAL A 11 14.52 -19.70 63.65
CA VAL A 11 14.82 -20.90 62.89
C VAL A 11 16.34 -21.05 62.86
N ASP A 12 16.87 -22.13 63.44
CA ASP A 12 18.29 -22.44 63.40
C ASP A 12 18.73 -22.65 61.94
N PHE A 13 19.51 -21.70 61.41
CA PHE A 13 20.02 -21.70 60.03
C PHE A 13 21.10 -22.77 59.77
N ARG A 14 21.30 -23.72 60.69
CA ARG A 14 22.35 -24.75 60.58
C ARG A 14 21.79 -26.16 60.59
N SER A 15 20.87 -26.46 59.68
CA SER A 15 20.79 -27.80 59.11
C SER A 15 20.36 -27.72 57.65
N ALA A 16 21.08 -28.44 56.80
CA ALA A 16 21.07 -28.32 55.36
C ALA A 16 19.74 -28.76 54.73
N GLY A 17 19.23 -27.94 53.84
CA GLY A 17 18.06 -28.20 52.99
C GLY A 17 17.39 -26.88 52.64
N GLU A 18 17.52 -26.44 51.39
CA GLU A 18 17.04 -25.16 50.88
C GLU A 18 15.53 -24.94 51.14
N ASP A 19 15.20 -24.28 52.25
CA ASP A 19 13.87 -23.75 52.53
C ASP A 19 14.04 -22.26 52.86
N TRP A 20 14.01 -21.42 51.82
CA TRP A 20 14.16 -19.98 51.96
C TRP A 20 12.86 -19.40 52.56
N ARG A 21 12.75 -19.41 53.89
CA ARG A 21 11.70 -18.64 54.56
C ARG A 21 12.10 -17.17 54.52
N TYR A 22 11.32 -16.38 53.81
CA TYR A 22 11.48 -14.93 53.74
C TYR A 22 11.40 -14.35 55.14
N TYR A 23 12.52 -13.81 55.59
CA TYR A 23 12.63 -13.18 56.89
C TYR A 23 12.32 -11.69 56.73
N ASP A 24 11.15 -11.26 57.20
CA ASP A 24 10.78 -9.85 57.17
C ASP A 24 11.43 -9.10 58.35
N PHE A 25 12.49 -8.36 58.04
CA PHE A 25 13.28 -7.60 59.02
C PHE A 25 12.44 -6.60 59.81
N ASP A 26 11.42 -6.02 59.18
CA ASP A 26 10.52 -5.05 59.81
C ASP A 26 9.61 -5.72 60.86
N THR A 27 9.09 -6.91 60.56
CA THR A 27 8.32 -7.72 61.51
C THR A 27 9.15 -8.14 62.71
N GLU A 28 10.42 -8.53 62.52
CA GLU A 28 11.30 -8.83 63.65
C GLU A 28 11.54 -7.58 64.52
N CYS A 29 11.89 -6.45 63.90
CA CYS A 29 12.14 -5.21 64.64
C CYS A 29 10.93 -4.81 65.49
N ARG A 30 9.73 -4.87 64.89
CA ARG A 30 8.47 -4.61 65.59
C ARG A 30 8.24 -5.59 66.73
N TRP A 31 8.44 -6.89 66.51
CA TRP A 31 8.27 -7.90 67.56
C TRP A 31 9.28 -7.75 68.71
N ARG A 32 10.52 -7.37 68.43
CA ARG A 32 11.52 -7.07 69.46
C ARG A 32 11.11 -5.87 70.31
N GLU A 33 10.53 -4.84 69.69
CA GLU A 33 10.02 -3.67 70.40
C GLU A 33 8.77 -4.01 71.24
N GLU A 34 7.80 -4.72 70.66
CA GLU A 34 6.62 -5.21 71.38
C GLU A 34 7.00 -6.09 72.58
N PHE A 35 7.96 -7.01 72.40
CA PHE A 35 8.45 -7.88 73.48
C PHE A 35 9.10 -7.07 74.60
N ARG A 36 9.97 -6.10 74.27
CA ARG A 36 10.63 -5.23 75.27
C ARG A 36 9.64 -4.41 76.08
N ASN A 37 8.53 -4.01 75.44
CA ASN A 37 7.49 -3.19 76.04
C ASN A 37 6.38 -4.03 76.73
N SER A 38 6.41 -5.36 76.61
CA SER A 38 5.40 -6.23 77.22
C SER A 38 5.55 -6.28 78.75
N LYS A 39 4.42 -6.15 79.46
CA LYS A 39 4.36 -6.35 80.93
C LYS A 39 4.47 -7.83 81.32
N ASP A 40 4.14 -8.73 80.41
CA ASP A 40 4.22 -10.18 80.58
C ASP A 40 4.83 -10.82 79.33
N PRO A 41 6.16 -11.03 79.32
CA PRO A 41 6.86 -11.60 78.18
C PRO A 41 6.41 -13.03 77.81
N TYR A 42 5.93 -13.81 78.78
CA TYR A 42 5.51 -15.20 78.55
C TYR A 42 4.16 -15.27 77.84
N SER A 43 3.20 -14.47 78.30
CA SER A 43 1.90 -14.36 77.63
C SER A 43 2.02 -13.79 76.22
N TRP A 44 2.87 -12.77 76.02
CA TRP A 44 3.14 -12.24 74.68
C TRP A 44 3.74 -13.31 73.75
N ALA A 45 4.73 -14.08 74.22
CA ALA A 45 5.35 -15.12 73.41
C ALA A 45 4.36 -16.22 73.03
N ALA A 46 3.52 -16.67 73.99
CA ALA A 46 2.47 -17.65 73.73
C ALA A 46 1.46 -17.17 72.67
N ASN A 47 1.07 -15.90 72.72
CA ASN A 47 0.16 -15.31 71.73
C ASN A 47 0.80 -15.21 70.34
N LYS A 48 2.08 -14.85 70.24
CA LYS A 48 2.78 -14.78 68.94
C LYS A 48 3.01 -16.15 68.32
N VAL A 49 3.28 -17.17 69.14
CA VAL A 49 3.32 -18.56 68.66
C VAL A 49 1.95 -19.00 68.16
N ALA A 50 0.87 -18.67 68.86
CA ALA A 50 -0.48 -18.99 68.40
C ALA A 50 -0.86 -18.25 67.09
N GLU A 51 -0.52 -16.97 66.98
CA GLU A 51 -0.70 -16.17 65.75
C GLU A 51 0.08 -16.77 64.57
N GLN A 52 1.35 -17.14 64.79
CA GLN A 52 2.18 -17.77 63.75
C GLN A 52 1.64 -19.15 63.35
N SER A 53 1.13 -19.94 64.30
CA SER A 53 0.51 -21.24 63.99
C SER A 53 -0.68 -21.09 63.04
N ILE A 54 -1.52 -20.06 63.21
CA ILE A 54 -2.65 -19.78 62.31
C ILE A 54 -2.15 -19.38 60.92
N ILE A 55 -1.10 -18.55 60.85
CA ILE A 55 -0.50 -18.12 59.58
C ILE A 55 0.11 -19.33 58.86
N ASP A 56 0.82 -20.19 59.59
CA ASP A 56 1.46 -21.38 59.05
C ASP A 56 0.41 -22.37 58.53
N GLU A 57 -0.67 -22.61 59.29
CA GLU A 57 -1.83 -23.43 58.86
C GLU A 57 -2.45 -22.89 57.57
N HIS A 58 -2.74 -21.58 57.50
CA HIS A 58 -3.30 -20.97 56.29
C HIS A 58 -2.31 -21.01 55.11
N SER A 59 -1.01 -20.84 55.37
CA SER A 59 0.02 -20.95 54.33
C SER A 59 0.07 -22.35 53.75
N GLN A 60 -0.10 -23.38 54.59
CA GLN A 60 -0.18 -24.77 54.17
C GLN A 60 -1.43 -25.03 53.35
N GLU A 61 -2.60 -24.54 53.78
CA GLU A 61 -3.83 -24.59 52.98
C GLU A 61 -3.66 -23.91 51.61
N CYS A 62 -2.96 -22.77 51.55
CA CYS A 62 -2.64 -22.08 50.30
C CYS A 62 -1.69 -22.87 49.42
N MET A 63 -0.66 -23.51 49.99
CA MET A 63 0.26 -24.38 49.26
C MET A 63 -0.46 -25.62 48.72
N GLU A 64 -1.30 -26.25 49.53
CA GLU A 64 -2.13 -27.38 49.11
C GLU A 64 -3.11 -26.96 48.00
N TRP A 65 -3.75 -25.79 48.14
CA TRP A 65 -4.60 -25.24 47.09
C TRP A 65 -3.83 -24.96 45.80
N GLU A 66 -2.63 -24.38 45.88
CA GLU A 66 -1.78 -24.10 44.71
C GLU A 66 -1.34 -25.39 44.01
N GLN A 67 -1.07 -26.47 44.75
CA GLN A 67 -0.79 -27.79 44.19
C GLN A 67 -2.02 -28.43 43.53
N ILE A 68 -3.21 -28.24 44.11
CA ILE A 68 -4.48 -28.80 43.61
C ILE A 68 -5.06 -27.94 42.46
N ARG A 69 -4.76 -26.65 42.41
CA ARG A 69 -5.33 -25.69 41.43
C ARG A 69 -5.10 -26.11 39.98
N PRO A 70 -3.89 -26.51 39.52
CA PRO A 70 -3.69 -27.03 38.17
C PRO A 70 -4.54 -28.27 37.87
N LEU A 71 -4.75 -29.15 38.85
CA LEU A 71 -5.58 -30.35 38.70
C LEU A 71 -7.06 -30.00 38.59
N LEU A 72 -7.56 -29.06 39.40
CA LEU A 72 -8.93 -28.56 39.29
C LEU A 72 -9.15 -27.80 37.99
N GLN A 73 -8.18 -27.00 37.54
CA GLN A 73 -8.24 -26.34 36.23
C GLN A 73 -8.23 -27.35 35.09
N ARG A 74 -7.39 -28.40 35.15
CA ARG A 74 -7.38 -29.49 34.18
C ARG A 74 -8.70 -30.25 34.18
N TYR A 75 -9.23 -30.59 35.36
CA TYR A 75 -10.52 -31.27 35.50
C TYR A 75 -11.67 -30.43 34.98
N ARG A 76 -11.69 -29.12 35.26
CA ARG A 76 -12.68 -28.19 34.69
C ARG A 76 -12.51 -28.07 33.18
N ARG A 77 -11.29 -27.98 32.66
CA ARG A 77 -11.01 -27.94 31.21
C ARG A 77 -11.42 -29.22 30.51
N VAL A 78 -11.21 -30.38 31.10
CA VAL A 78 -11.64 -31.66 30.52
C VAL A 78 -13.16 -31.76 30.61
N LYS A 79 -13.75 -31.62 31.80
CA LYS A 79 -15.19 -31.83 32.00
C LYS A 79 -16.08 -30.79 31.30
N TYR A 80 -15.68 -29.52 31.29
CA TYR A 80 -16.43 -28.47 30.59
C TYR A 80 -15.94 -28.28 29.14
N GLY A 81 -14.69 -28.63 28.83
CA GLY A 81 -14.18 -28.56 27.46
C GLY A 81 -14.74 -29.67 26.59
N ASP A 82 -14.88 -30.89 27.12
CA ASP A 82 -15.49 -32.00 26.38
C ASP A 82 -16.96 -31.67 26.03
N THR A 83 -17.72 -31.10 26.97
CA THR A 83 -19.12 -30.71 26.70
C THR A 83 -19.22 -29.52 25.73
N ILE A 84 -18.32 -28.53 25.82
CA ILE A 84 -18.28 -27.42 24.85
C ILE A 84 -17.84 -27.93 23.47
N HIS A 85 -16.89 -28.86 23.42
CA HIS A 85 -16.42 -29.45 22.17
C HIS A 85 -17.51 -30.28 21.49
N ASP A 86 -18.22 -31.11 22.25
CA ASP A 86 -19.38 -31.87 21.75
C ASP A 86 -20.47 -30.93 21.24
N ARG A 87 -20.74 -29.82 21.94
CA ARG A 87 -21.70 -28.80 21.50
C ARG A 87 -21.25 -28.09 20.21
N LYS A 88 -19.98 -27.70 20.12
CA LYS A 88 -19.38 -27.15 18.88
C LYS A 88 -19.48 -28.15 17.72
N ARG A 89 -19.32 -29.44 17.99
CA ARG A 89 -19.51 -30.52 17.02
C ARG A 89 -20.96 -30.63 16.55
N THR A 90 -21.93 -30.53 17.46
CA THR A 90 -23.36 -30.48 17.08
C THR A 90 -23.66 -29.31 16.15
N ILE A 91 -23.09 -28.13 16.41
CA ILE A 91 -23.23 -26.96 15.52
C ILE A 91 -22.57 -27.23 14.17
N TYR A 92 -21.37 -27.81 14.15
CA TYR A 92 -20.69 -28.22 12.90
C TYR A 92 -21.55 -29.18 12.08
N ASP A 93 -22.08 -30.23 12.70
CA ASP A 93 -22.93 -31.23 12.04
C ASP A 93 -24.23 -30.62 11.52
N ARG A 94 -24.78 -29.63 12.23
CA ARG A 94 -25.96 -28.87 11.78
C ARG A 94 -25.65 -28.01 10.55
N VAL A 95 -24.55 -27.27 10.56
CA VAL A 95 -24.09 -26.48 9.39
C VAL A 95 -23.81 -27.41 8.20
N LEU A 96 -23.23 -28.58 8.44
CA LEU A 96 -23.00 -29.61 7.43
C LEU A 96 -24.33 -30.13 6.85
N ALA A 97 -25.32 -30.41 7.69
CA ALA A 97 -26.65 -30.86 7.27
C ALA A 97 -27.43 -29.79 6.49
N ALA A 98 -27.18 -28.51 6.75
CA ALA A 98 -27.75 -27.38 6.01
C ALA A 98 -27.16 -27.21 4.59
N GLY A 99 -26.16 -28.03 4.20
CA GLY A 99 -25.60 -28.05 2.85
C GLY A 99 -24.28 -27.29 2.68
N TRP A 100 -23.73 -26.70 3.74
CA TRP A 100 -22.49 -25.91 3.71
C TRP A 100 -21.20 -26.74 3.73
N LYS A 101 -21.23 -27.96 3.20
CA LYS A 101 -20.10 -28.90 3.24
C LYS A 101 -18.84 -28.32 2.57
N ASN A 102 -19.01 -27.63 1.43
CA ASN A 102 -17.88 -27.09 0.67
C ASN A 102 -17.19 -25.96 1.43
N GLU A 103 -17.97 -25.11 2.08
CA GLU A 103 -17.50 -23.96 2.86
C GLU A 103 -16.82 -24.43 4.15
N LEU A 104 -17.36 -25.45 4.82
CA LEU A 104 -16.69 -26.07 5.98
C LEU A 104 -15.34 -26.69 5.60
N ASN A 105 -15.26 -27.39 4.46
CA ASN A 105 -14.00 -27.93 3.95
C ASN A 105 -12.99 -26.82 3.62
N PHE A 106 -13.46 -25.72 3.04
CA PHE A 106 -12.66 -24.52 2.79
C PHE A 106 -12.12 -23.94 4.11
N MET A 107 -12.95 -23.81 5.15
CA MET A 107 -12.52 -23.29 6.46
C MET A 107 -11.43 -24.14 7.10
N VAL A 108 -11.51 -25.47 6.98
CA VAL A 108 -10.47 -26.38 7.46
C VAL A 108 -9.18 -26.19 6.67
N ARG A 109 -9.27 -26.12 5.33
CA ARG A 109 -8.11 -25.98 4.44
C ARG A 109 -7.36 -24.67 4.66
N GLU A 110 -8.08 -23.55 4.77
CA GLU A 110 -7.49 -22.22 4.98
C GLU A 110 -7.24 -21.89 6.46
N ASN A 111 -7.47 -22.84 7.38
CA ASN A 111 -7.31 -22.66 8.83
C ASN A 111 -8.14 -21.49 9.43
N ILE A 112 -9.30 -21.20 8.85
CA ILE A 112 -10.23 -20.15 9.30
C ILE A 112 -11.43 -20.70 10.07
N MET A 113 -11.35 -21.95 10.57
CA MET A 113 -12.43 -22.58 11.34
C MET A 113 -12.81 -21.77 12.60
N HIS A 114 -11.88 -20.98 13.13
CA HIS A 114 -12.12 -20.08 14.26
C HIS A 114 -13.21 -19.03 13.96
N MET A 115 -13.44 -18.66 12.70
CA MET A 115 -14.53 -17.74 12.33
C MET A 115 -15.92 -18.28 12.70
N LEU A 116 -16.09 -19.61 12.71
CA LEU A 116 -17.31 -20.27 13.15
C LEU A 116 -17.22 -20.66 14.62
N MET A 117 -16.13 -21.30 15.02
CA MET A 117 -16.02 -21.93 16.34
C MET A 117 -15.81 -20.92 17.47
N ASP A 118 -15.19 -19.77 17.19
CA ASP A 118 -14.86 -18.75 18.19
C ASP A 118 -15.69 -17.48 17.97
N ASP A 119 -16.72 -17.55 17.13
CA ASP A 119 -17.74 -16.51 17.06
C ASP A 119 -18.44 -16.37 18.42
N ILE A 120 -18.59 -15.12 18.89
CA ILE A 120 -19.09 -14.80 20.23
C ILE A 120 -20.47 -15.41 20.50
N LYS A 121 -21.37 -15.46 19.51
CA LYS A 121 -22.70 -16.03 19.71
C LYS A 121 -22.67 -17.55 19.73
N VAL A 122 -21.85 -18.16 18.88
CA VAL A 122 -21.63 -19.62 18.88
C VAL A 122 -21.01 -20.05 20.21
N GLU A 123 -19.99 -19.33 20.69
CA GLU A 123 -19.35 -19.61 21.97
C GLU A 123 -20.32 -19.42 23.14
N SER A 124 -21.15 -18.37 23.10
CA SER A 124 -22.19 -18.12 24.10
C SER A 124 -23.23 -19.24 24.13
N ALA A 125 -23.70 -19.70 22.97
CA ALA A 125 -24.65 -20.81 22.87
C ALA A 125 -24.04 -22.13 23.37
N CYS A 126 -22.75 -22.37 23.14
CA CYS A 126 -22.07 -23.55 23.65
C CYS A 126 -21.87 -23.56 25.17
N LYS A 127 -22.04 -22.43 25.88
CA LYS A 127 -21.98 -22.36 27.35
C LYS A 127 -23.26 -22.90 28.00
N SER A 128 -24.42 -22.78 27.34
CA SER A 128 -25.69 -23.41 27.76
C SER A 128 -25.92 -24.77 27.09
N ALA A 129 -26.90 -25.52 27.58
CA ALA A 129 -27.24 -26.83 27.02
C ALA A 129 -28.01 -26.65 25.70
N LEU A 130 -27.32 -26.81 24.56
CA LEU A 130 -27.88 -26.67 23.21
C LEU A 130 -29.17 -27.49 23.02
N THR A 131 -30.31 -26.83 23.15
CA THR A 131 -31.63 -27.35 22.80
C THR A 131 -31.93 -27.13 21.32
N GLU A 132 -32.91 -27.85 20.77
CA GLU A 132 -33.33 -27.65 19.37
C GLU A 132 -33.84 -26.22 19.13
N GLU A 133 -34.52 -25.61 20.12
CA GLU A 133 -34.98 -24.22 20.04
C GLU A 133 -33.81 -23.23 19.99
N GLU A 134 -32.76 -23.43 20.80
CA GLU A 134 -31.54 -22.62 20.73
C GLU A 134 -30.82 -22.78 19.39
N LEU A 135 -30.77 -24.00 18.83
CA LEU A 135 -30.18 -24.26 17.52
C LEU A 135 -30.96 -23.56 16.40
N ILE A 136 -32.30 -23.64 16.40
CA ILE A 136 -33.16 -22.92 15.45
C ILE A 136 -32.94 -21.40 15.54
N ASN A 137 -32.81 -20.87 16.76
CA ASN A 137 -32.53 -19.45 16.98
C ASN A 137 -31.12 -19.05 16.52
N LEU A 138 -30.18 -20.00 16.50
CA LEU A 138 -28.80 -19.78 16.05
C LEU A 138 -28.66 -19.85 14.52
N ASP A 139 -29.52 -20.60 13.82
CA ASP A 139 -29.44 -20.83 12.37
C ASP A 139 -29.27 -19.54 11.53
N PRO A 140 -30.06 -18.46 11.72
CA PRO A 140 -29.88 -17.24 10.93
C PRO A 140 -28.52 -16.56 11.13
N HIS A 141 -27.86 -16.81 12.27
CA HIS A 141 -26.52 -16.32 12.54
C HIS A 141 -25.46 -17.23 11.89
N LEU A 142 -25.65 -18.55 11.94
CA LEU A 142 -24.79 -19.52 11.25
C LEU A 142 -24.81 -19.29 9.75
N ASP A 143 -25.99 -19.12 9.14
CA ASP A 143 -26.12 -18.84 7.71
C ASP A 143 -25.38 -17.55 7.30
N ARG A 144 -25.35 -16.54 8.17
CA ARG A 144 -24.60 -15.30 7.92
C ARG A 144 -23.09 -15.55 7.95
N ILE A 145 -22.60 -16.33 8.91
CA ILE A 145 -21.19 -16.73 8.97
C ILE A 145 -20.85 -17.51 7.70
N MET A 146 -21.68 -18.48 7.32
CA MET A 146 -21.43 -19.33 6.16
C MET A 146 -21.55 -18.57 4.83
N ALA A 147 -22.44 -17.59 4.71
CA ALA A 147 -22.49 -16.70 3.56
C ALA A 147 -21.19 -15.90 3.41
N LYS A 148 -20.64 -15.37 4.52
CA LYS A 148 -19.33 -14.70 4.51
C LYS A 148 -18.19 -15.66 4.11
N VAL A 149 -18.20 -16.88 4.62
CA VAL A 149 -17.22 -17.91 4.25
C VAL A 149 -17.35 -18.30 2.77
N PHE A 150 -18.57 -18.36 2.26
CA PHE A 150 -18.85 -18.60 0.85
C PHE A 150 -18.27 -17.50 -0.04
N GLU A 151 -18.45 -16.22 0.32
CA GLU A 151 -17.83 -15.09 -0.37
C GLU A 151 -16.30 -15.20 -0.37
N LEU A 152 -15.68 -15.48 0.78
CA LEU A 152 -14.24 -15.71 0.89
C LEU A 152 -13.76 -16.90 0.03
N ASN A 153 -14.53 -17.99 -0.02
CA ASN A 153 -14.22 -19.14 -0.85
C ASN A 153 -14.29 -18.80 -2.35
N LEU A 154 -15.28 -18.00 -2.76
CA LEU A 154 -15.37 -17.51 -4.14
C LEU A 154 -14.22 -16.58 -4.48
N GLU A 155 -13.85 -15.67 -3.59
CA GLU A 155 -12.69 -14.78 -3.73
C GLU A 155 -11.39 -15.59 -3.88
N GLN A 156 -11.15 -16.56 -3.00
CA GLN A 156 -9.95 -17.41 -3.07
C GLN A 156 -9.91 -18.23 -4.37
N LYS A 157 -11.05 -18.75 -4.83
CA LYS A 157 -11.14 -19.44 -6.14
C LYS A 157 -10.84 -18.49 -7.29
N ARG A 158 -11.35 -17.26 -7.24
CA ARG A 158 -11.08 -16.23 -8.24
C ARG A 158 -9.61 -15.81 -8.22
N TYR A 159 -9.00 -15.71 -7.04
CA TYR A 159 -7.58 -15.45 -6.85
C TYR A 159 -6.74 -16.52 -7.54
N HIS A 160 -6.96 -17.79 -7.23
CA HIS A 160 -6.20 -18.88 -7.83
C HIS A 160 -6.39 -18.95 -9.35
N LEU A 161 -7.60 -18.71 -9.84
CA LEU A 161 -7.86 -18.63 -11.27
C LEU A 161 -7.04 -17.51 -11.92
N LEU A 162 -7.09 -16.30 -11.37
CA LEU A 162 -6.33 -15.17 -11.91
C LEU A 162 -4.82 -15.37 -11.82
N ASP A 163 -4.31 -15.91 -10.72
CA ASP A 163 -2.90 -16.24 -10.52
C ASP A 163 -2.38 -17.19 -11.61
N GLU A 164 -3.16 -18.23 -11.95
CA GLU A 164 -2.82 -19.16 -13.03
C GLU A 164 -2.74 -18.45 -14.40
N TYR A 165 -3.64 -17.51 -14.69
CA TYR A 165 -3.72 -16.86 -16.01
C TYR A 165 -2.90 -15.59 -16.16
N ILE A 166 -2.55 -14.90 -15.06
CA ILE A 166 -1.82 -13.63 -15.10
C ILE A 166 -0.49 -13.80 -15.83
N GLN A 167 0.25 -14.89 -15.57
CA GLN A 167 1.51 -15.15 -16.27
C GLN A 167 1.31 -15.27 -17.78
N THR A 168 0.24 -15.96 -18.21
CA THR A 168 -0.09 -16.11 -19.64
C THR A 168 -0.42 -14.76 -20.27
N ILE A 169 -1.20 -13.92 -19.58
CA ILE A 169 -1.54 -12.57 -20.05
C ILE A 169 -0.29 -11.70 -20.10
N GLU A 170 0.64 -11.84 -19.14
CA GLU A 170 1.90 -11.10 -19.10
C GLU A 170 2.80 -11.45 -20.27
N ASP A 171 2.90 -12.73 -20.61
CA ASP A 171 3.68 -13.20 -21.75
C ASP A 171 3.10 -12.68 -23.07
N ILE A 172 1.78 -12.66 -23.20
CA ILE A 172 1.07 -12.09 -24.36
C ILE A 172 1.33 -10.57 -24.45
N LEU A 173 1.21 -9.84 -23.34
CA LEU A 173 1.45 -8.40 -23.29
C LEU A 173 2.90 -8.05 -23.59
N THR A 174 3.84 -8.79 -23.01
CA THR A 174 5.27 -8.63 -23.25
C THR A 174 5.58 -8.85 -24.72
N SER A 175 5.08 -9.94 -25.30
CA SER A 175 5.23 -10.25 -26.73
C SER A 175 4.65 -9.14 -27.63
N TYR A 176 3.45 -8.65 -27.31
CA TYR A 176 2.82 -7.55 -28.03
C TYR A 176 3.64 -6.24 -27.92
N SER A 177 4.13 -5.92 -26.73
CA SER A 177 4.87 -4.67 -26.45
C SER A 177 6.18 -4.53 -27.22
N ILE A 178 6.82 -5.64 -27.58
CA ILE A 178 8.07 -5.67 -28.36
C ILE A 178 7.84 -5.07 -29.76
N PHE A 179 6.65 -5.26 -30.34
CA PHE A 179 6.31 -4.75 -31.66
C PHE A 179 5.84 -3.30 -31.65
N LEU A 180 5.69 -2.69 -30.46
CA LEU A 180 5.23 -1.32 -30.34
C LEU A 180 6.39 -0.33 -30.49
N PRO A 181 6.17 0.79 -31.21
CA PRO A 181 7.07 1.94 -31.19
C PRO A 181 7.41 2.40 -29.76
N ALA A 182 8.60 2.96 -29.55
CA ALA A 182 9.07 3.39 -28.22
C ALA A 182 8.12 4.35 -27.48
N ASN A 183 7.35 5.14 -28.24
CA ASN A 183 6.43 6.14 -27.70
C ASN A 183 4.96 5.69 -27.71
N SER A 184 4.69 4.43 -28.04
CA SER A 184 3.33 3.89 -28.03
C SER A 184 2.82 3.67 -26.61
N LEU A 185 1.49 3.57 -26.48
CA LEU A 185 0.85 3.18 -25.22
C LEU A 185 1.25 1.76 -24.87
N VAL A 186 1.89 1.58 -23.70
CA VAL A 186 2.03 0.27 -23.07
C VAL A 186 0.83 0.11 -22.15
N ILE A 187 -0.01 -0.87 -22.47
CA ILE A 187 -1.27 -1.09 -21.76
C ILE A 187 -0.95 -1.70 -20.39
N GLY A 188 -1.57 -1.18 -19.34
CA GLY A 188 -1.46 -1.75 -18.00
C GLY A 188 -2.14 -3.12 -17.91
N MET A 189 -1.52 -4.05 -17.16
CA MET A 189 -2.04 -5.40 -16.94
C MET A 189 -3.49 -5.40 -16.42
N ALA A 190 -3.76 -4.59 -15.40
CA ALA A 190 -5.09 -4.52 -14.80
C ALA A 190 -6.17 -4.04 -15.78
N ASP A 191 -5.87 -3.07 -16.65
CA ASP A 191 -6.81 -2.61 -17.68
C ASP A 191 -7.11 -3.72 -18.70
N VAL A 192 -6.13 -4.57 -19.01
CA VAL A 192 -6.29 -5.73 -19.88
C VAL A 192 -7.16 -6.79 -19.22
N ILE A 193 -6.94 -7.10 -17.94
CA ILE A 193 -7.74 -8.06 -17.17
C ILE A 193 -9.20 -7.61 -17.11
N LEU A 194 -9.46 -6.31 -16.90
CA LEU A 194 -10.81 -5.75 -16.86
C LEU A 194 -11.49 -5.65 -18.23
N HIS A 195 -10.75 -5.80 -19.32
CA HIS A 195 -11.33 -5.67 -20.65
C HIS A 195 -12.36 -6.79 -20.91
N PRO A 196 -13.55 -6.50 -21.49
CA PRO A 196 -14.60 -7.50 -21.68
C PRO A 196 -14.17 -8.76 -22.44
N ILE A 197 -13.27 -8.63 -23.42
CA ILE A 197 -12.72 -9.77 -24.17
C ILE A 197 -11.89 -10.68 -23.24
N THR A 198 -11.06 -10.09 -22.38
CA THR A 198 -10.24 -10.83 -21.41
C THR A 198 -11.09 -11.43 -20.30
N GLN A 199 -12.11 -10.73 -19.83
CA GLN A 199 -13.07 -11.27 -18.85
C GLN A 199 -13.83 -12.48 -19.41
N SER A 200 -14.23 -12.44 -20.69
CA SER A 200 -14.83 -13.59 -21.38
C SER A 200 -13.87 -14.79 -21.47
N TYR A 201 -12.58 -14.52 -21.72
CA TYR A 201 -11.51 -15.53 -21.68
C TYR A 201 -11.36 -16.16 -20.28
N LEU A 202 -11.25 -15.32 -19.24
CA LEU A 202 -11.09 -15.76 -17.85
C LEU A 202 -12.29 -16.56 -17.33
N ALA A 203 -13.49 -16.31 -17.86
CA ALA A 203 -14.68 -17.07 -17.49
C ALA A 203 -14.67 -18.52 -18.04
N ASN A 204 -14.00 -18.77 -19.17
CA ASN A 204 -13.96 -20.09 -19.82
C ASN A 204 -12.62 -20.37 -20.49
N PRO A 205 -11.53 -20.51 -19.72
CA PRO A 205 -10.19 -20.61 -20.26
C PRO A 205 -9.97 -21.94 -21.01
N ASN A 206 -9.35 -21.87 -22.18
CA ASN A 206 -8.89 -23.03 -22.95
C ASN A 206 -7.72 -22.67 -23.89
N PRO A 207 -6.89 -23.62 -24.35
CA PRO A 207 -5.73 -23.30 -25.19
C PRO A 207 -6.05 -22.56 -26.50
N LYS A 208 -7.21 -22.82 -27.11
CA LYS A 208 -7.64 -22.08 -28.32
C LYS A 208 -7.95 -20.61 -28.02
N SER A 209 -8.35 -20.32 -26.79
CA SER A 209 -8.68 -18.98 -26.34
C SER A 209 -7.45 -18.11 -26.03
N GLU A 210 -6.28 -18.71 -25.74
CA GLU A 210 -5.02 -17.98 -25.58
C GLU A 210 -4.53 -17.39 -26.92
N ALA A 211 -4.45 -18.22 -27.96
CA ALA A 211 -4.10 -17.76 -29.31
C ALA A 211 -5.10 -16.71 -29.83
N TYR A 212 -6.38 -16.85 -29.46
CA TYR A 212 -7.39 -15.85 -29.75
C TYR A 212 -7.13 -14.54 -28.99
N LEU A 213 -6.84 -14.59 -27.68
CA LEU A 213 -6.54 -13.41 -26.88
C LEU A 213 -5.32 -12.65 -27.44
N SER A 214 -4.25 -13.37 -27.77
CA SER A 214 -3.05 -12.80 -28.42
C SER A 214 -3.40 -12.07 -29.73
N LYS A 215 -4.23 -12.68 -30.58
CA LYS A 215 -4.71 -12.06 -31.82
C LYS A 215 -5.61 -10.84 -31.58
N MET A 216 -6.33 -10.80 -30.46
CA MET A 216 -7.21 -9.69 -30.09
C MET A 216 -6.50 -8.53 -29.39
N MET A 217 -5.23 -8.68 -29.02
CA MET A 217 -4.48 -7.63 -28.32
C MET A 217 -4.51 -6.25 -29.00
N PRO A 218 -4.38 -6.11 -30.34
CA PRO A 218 -4.50 -4.80 -30.98
C PRO A 218 -5.87 -4.14 -30.79
N VAL A 219 -6.96 -4.94 -30.75
CA VAL A 219 -8.32 -4.45 -30.52
C VAL A 219 -8.48 -4.00 -29.07
N ILE A 220 -8.05 -4.85 -28.12
CA ILE A 220 -8.04 -4.54 -26.69
C ILE A 220 -7.24 -3.25 -26.42
N ALA A 221 -6.07 -3.11 -27.05
CA ALA A 221 -5.22 -1.93 -26.96
C ALA A 221 -5.92 -0.65 -27.42
N ALA A 222 -6.61 -0.72 -28.56
CA ALA A 222 -7.33 0.42 -29.12
C ALA A 222 -8.48 0.85 -28.22
N ASP A 223 -9.27 -0.10 -27.72
CA ASP A 223 -10.40 0.15 -26.84
C ASP A 223 -9.96 0.74 -25.49
N ILE A 224 -8.91 0.18 -24.89
CA ILE A 224 -8.33 0.73 -23.66
C ILE A 224 -7.78 2.13 -23.91
N LYS A 225 -7.07 2.38 -25.02
CA LYS A 225 -6.58 3.72 -25.36
C LYS A 225 -7.72 4.75 -25.45
N VAL A 226 -8.86 4.39 -26.05
CA VAL A 226 -10.04 5.26 -26.10
C VAL A 226 -10.58 5.53 -24.70
N SER A 227 -10.67 4.50 -23.85
CA SER A 227 -11.08 4.64 -22.45
C SER A 227 -10.14 5.56 -21.65
N LEU A 228 -8.83 5.36 -21.75
CA LEU A 228 -7.83 6.20 -21.07
C LEU A 228 -7.91 7.65 -21.56
N ASN A 229 -8.04 7.87 -22.86
CA ASN A 229 -8.22 9.21 -23.40
C ASN A 229 -9.49 9.88 -22.83
N ASN A 230 -10.62 9.16 -22.71
CA ASN A 230 -11.83 9.68 -22.05
C ASN A 230 -11.55 10.14 -20.61
N GLN A 231 -10.85 9.32 -19.83
CA GLN A 231 -10.52 9.68 -18.45
C GLN A 231 -9.58 10.90 -18.37
N VAL A 232 -8.61 11.03 -19.27
CA VAL A 232 -7.76 12.22 -19.37
C VAL A 232 -8.59 13.45 -19.75
N TYR A 233 -9.54 13.32 -20.69
CA TYR A 233 -10.46 14.41 -21.03
C TYR A 233 -11.32 14.84 -19.83
N ASP A 234 -11.74 13.91 -18.99
CA ASP A 234 -12.47 14.23 -17.76
C ASP A 234 -11.60 14.98 -16.74
N LEU A 235 -10.30 14.63 -16.63
CA LEU A 235 -9.33 15.39 -15.83
C LEU A 235 -9.20 16.83 -16.35
N ILE A 236 -9.14 17.02 -17.66
CA ILE A 236 -9.07 18.37 -18.28
C ILE A 236 -10.35 19.13 -17.97
N ARG A 237 -11.53 18.55 -18.25
CA ARG A 237 -12.84 19.20 -18.05
C ARG A 237 -13.06 19.63 -16.60
N ALA A 238 -12.65 18.81 -15.64
CA ALA A 238 -12.76 19.13 -14.22
C ALA A 238 -11.87 20.33 -13.79
N ASN A 239 -10.80 20.59 -14.54
CA ASN A 239 -9.77 21.58 -14.20
C ASN A 239 -9.74 22.81 -15.10
N THR A 240 -10.51 22.85 -16.19
CA THR A 240 -10.69 24.07 -17.00
C THR A 240 -11.70 25.04 -16.37
N PRO A 241 -11.55 26.37 -16.56
CA PRO A 241 -12.54 27.36 -16.11
C PRO A 241 -13.93 27.12 -16.73
N PRO A 242 -15.03 27.45 -16.03
CA PRO A 242 -16.37 27.43 -16.63
C PRO A 242 -16.44 28.30 -17.88
N GLY A 243 -17.03 27.77 -18.96
CA GLY A 243 -17.14 28.48 -20.25
C GLY A 243 -15.93 28.33 -21.17
N TYR A 244 -14.88 27.62 -20.77
CA TYR A 244 -13.79 27.25 -21.66
C TYR A 244 -14.30 26.33 -22.79
N ALA A 245 -14.07 26.72 -24.04
CA ALA A 245 -14.47 25.96 -25.21
C ALA A 245 -13.57 24.72 -25.36
N PHE A 246 -14.03 23.60 -24.83
CA PHE A 246 -13.29 22.34 -24.87
C PHE A 246 -13.34 21.70 -26.26
N ASN A 247 -12.29 21.89 -27.07
CA ASN A 247 -12.11 21.17 -28.32
C ASN A 247 -11.36 19.86 -28.07
N ARG A 248 -12.09 18.74 -28.15
CA ARG A 248 -11.57 17.39 -27.87
C ARG A 248 -10.41 16.98 -28.78
N ASP A 249 -10.39 17.45 -30.03
CA ASP A 249 -9.41 17.01 -31.03
C ASP A 249 -8.00 17.54 -30.76
N ILE A 250 -7.90 18.71 -30.11
CA ILE A 250 -6.63 19.37 -29.80
C ILE A 250 -6.34 19.43 -28.30
N ALA A 251 -7.34 19.24 -27.43
CA ALA A 251 -7.22 19.44 -25.98
C ALA A 251 -6.05 18.69 -25.32
N LEU A 252 -5.75 17.46 -25.77
CA LEU A 252 -4.64 16.66 -25.21
C LEU A 252 -3.26 17.22 -25.59
N ASN A 253 -3.18 17.93 -26.71
CA ASN A 253 -1.94 18.43 -27.28
C ASN A 253 -1.75 19.93 -26.98
N LEU A 254 -2.72 20.63 -26.40
CA LEU A 254 -2.58 22.05 -26.08
C LEU A 254 -1.38 22.31 -25.17
N ALA A 255 -0.68 23.43 -25.40
CA ALA A 255 0.45 23.85 -24.59
C ALA A 255 0.08 24.02 -23.11
N THR A 256 -1.17 24.40 -22.86
CA THR A 256 -1.76 24.62 -21.52
C THR A 256 -2.19 23.34 -20.82
N THR A 257 -2.27 22.21 -21.52
CA THR A 257 -2.67 20.91 -20.95
C THR A 257 -1.45 20.18 -20.39
N ILE A 258 -1.23 20.34 -19.09
CA ILE A 258 -0.22 19.59 -18.35
C ILE A 258 -0.80 18.91 -17.10
N PHE A 259 -0.18 17.80 -16.74
CA PHE A 259 -0.56 16.98 -15.60
C PHE A 259 0.61 16.81 -14.64
N TYR A 260 0.30 16.37 -13.42
CA TYR A 260 1.27 16.08 -12.38
C TYR A 260 0.93 14.79 -11.68
N CYS A 261 1.95 14.09 -11.21
CA CYS A 261 1.78 12.96 -10.32
C CYS A 261 2.10 13.36 -8.88
N SER A 262 1.23 13.03 -7.93
CA SER A 262 1.48 13.24 -6.50
C SER A 262 2.57 12.34 -5.94
N LEU A 263 2.84 11.19 -6.56
CA LEU A 263 3.88 10.25 -6.11
C LEU A 263 5.28 10.64 -6.60
N CYS A 264 5.41 11.28 -7.76
CA CYS A 264 6.71 11.64 -8.33
C CYS A 264 7.36 12.90 -7.73
N GLY A 265 6.76 13.52 -6.70
CA GLY A 265 7.24 14.81 -6.18
C GLY A 265 7.09 14.98 -4.67
N GLY A 266 6.98 13.90 -3.89
CA GLY A 266 6.46 14.01 -2.52
C GLY A 266 6.82 12.91 -1.53
N ASP A 267 7.90 12.16 -1.71
CA ASP A 267 8.41 11.29 -0.64
C ASP A 267 9.11 12.07 0.50
N GLY A 268 9.09 13.42 0.47
CA GLY A 268 9.74 14.27 1.47
C GLY A 268 11.27 14.25 1.42
N PHE A 269 11.85 13.35 0.62
CA PHE A 269 13.29 13.21 0.42
C PHE A 269 13.74 13.72 -0.96
N SER A 270 12.91 13.63 -1.98
CA SER A 270 13.18 14.29 -3.26
C SER A 270 12.85 15.78 -3.17
N ILE A 271 13.89 16.62 -3.11
CA ILE A 271 13.82 18.08 -3.15
C ILE A 271 13.26 18.58 -4.51
N SER A 272 13.13 17.69 -5.50
CA SER A 272 12.69 18.06 -6.84
C SER A 272 11.18 17.86 -7.01
N PRO A 273 10.39 18.93 -7.22
CA PRO A 273 8.98 18.80 -7.57
C PRO A 273 8.81 18.02 -8.88
N ALA A 274 7.72 17.26 -8.96
CA ALA A 274 7.43 16.41 -10.11
C ALA A 274 7.44 17.20 -11.43
N ASP A 275 8.14 16.68 -12.44
CA ASP A 275 8.14 17.25 -13.77
C ASP A 275 6.73 17.21 -14.37
N PRO A 276 6.33 18.26 -15.12
CA PRO A 276 5.04 18.28 -15.78
C PRO A 276 4.97 17.17 -16.82
N ILE A 277 3.82 16.50 -16.84
CA ILE A 277 3.54 15.35 -17.70
C ILE A 277 2.57 15.82 -18.79
N ARG A 278 2.90 15.56 -20.06
CA ARG A 278 2.03 15.84 -21.22
C ARG A 278 1.49 14.56 -21.84
N TYR A 279 0.56 14.69 -22.77
CA TYR A 279 0.20 13.60 -23.66
C TYR A 279 1.36 13.25 -24.61
N PRO A 280 1.59 11.97 -24.99
CA PRO A 280 0.97 10.76 -24.47
C PRO A 280 1.63 10.22 -23.19
N ARG A 281 2.62 10.91 -22.61
CA ARG A 281 3.31 10.42 -21.40
C ARG A 281 2.37 10.19 -20.22
N ILE A 282 1.28 10.96 -20.11
CA ILE A 282 0.31 10.83 -19.01
C ILE A 282 -0.40 9.46 -18.97
N ILE A 283 -0.71 8.89 -20.14
CA ILE A 283 -1.35 7.57 -20.22
C ILE A 283 -0.35 6.42 -20.01
N ASN A 284 0.95 6.70 -20.13
CA ASN A 284 2.05 5.77 -19.88
C ASN A 284 2.74 5.99 -18.52
N HIS A 285 2.20 6.87 -17.68
CA HIS A 285 2.88 7.25 -16.46
C HIS A 285 2.79 6.13 -15.42
N ASN A 286 3.94 5.57 -15.03
CA ASN A 286 3.99 4.34 -14.22
C ASN A 286 3.22 4.44 -12.89
N CYS A 287 3.26 5.61 -12.24
CA CYS A 287 2.50 5.83 -11.00
C CYS A 287 0.99 5.77 -11.16
N ALA A 288 0.45 5.91 -12.38
CA ALA A 288 -0.96 5.67 -12.65
C ALA A 288 -1.36 4.21 -12.46
N PHE A 289 -0.40 3.28 -12.52
CA PHE A 289 -0.65 1.85 -12.44
C PHE A 289 -0.14 1.21 -11.16
N TYR A 290 0.53 1.93 -10.25
CA TYR A 290 1.05 1.32 -9.02
C TYR A 290 -0.06 0.97 -8.03
N HIS A 291 -0.08 -0.29 -7.58
CA HIS A 291 -0.85 -0.70 -6.42
C HIS A 291 -0.16 -0.19 -5.14
N LEU A 292 -0.84 0.62 -4.34
CA LEU A 292 -0.32 1.11 -3.07
C LEU A 292 -0.87 0.22 -1.94
N PRO A 293 -0.05 -0.63 -1.30
CA PRO A 293 -0.52 -1.57 -0.27
C PRO A 293 -1.20 -0.88 0.91
N ASP A 294 -0.71 0.29 1.30
CA ASP A 294 -1.23 1.08 2.43
C ASP A 294 -2.54 1.83 2.10
N PHE A 295 -3.02 1.75 0.85
CA PHE A 295 -4.32 2.25 0.45
C PHE A 295 -5.32 1.10 0.28
N SER A 296 -5.17 0.03 1.08
CA SER A 296 -6.27 -0.91 1.29
C SER A 296 -7.50 -0.07 1.59
N CYS A 297 -8.50 -0.20 0.74
CA CYS A 297 -9.72 0.57 0.87
C CYS A 297 -10.42 0.01 2.10
N ASP A 298 -10.11 0.53 3.28
CA ASP A 298 -10.58 0.03 4.58
C ASP A 298 -12.12 0.13 4.76
N GLY A 299 -12.85 0.42 3.69
CA GLY A 299 -14.29 0.39 3.65
C GLY A 299 -14.82 -0.01 2.27
N ALA A 300 -15.35 -1.23 2.20
CA ALA A 300 -16.46 -1.61 1.32
C ALA A 300 -16.27 -1.31 -0.18
N GLY A 301 -15.26 -1.92 -0.80
CA GLY A 301 -15.25 -2.08 -2.25
C GLY A 301 -16.48 -2.87 -2.70
N ASP A 302 -17.26 -2.30 -3.62
CA ASP A 302 -18.29 -3.02 -4.36
C ASP A 302 -17.65 -4.30 -4.94
N SER A 303 -18.30 -5.46 -4.79
CA SER A 303 -17.84 -6.79 -5.24
C SER A 303 -17.28 -6.85 -6.67
N LYS A 304 -17.59 -5.84 -7.48
CA LYS A 304 -17.19 -5.69 -8.89
C LYS A 304 -15.71 -5.36 -9.10
N GLU A 305 -14.96 -4.99 -8.07
CA GLU A 305 -13.53 -4.64 -8.22
C GLU A 305 -12.55 -5.72 -7.71
N ILE A 306 -13.06 -6.89 -7.30
CA ILE A 306 -12.23 -7.96 -6.73
C ILE A 306 -11.07 -8.39 -7.64
N ASP A 307 -11.30 -8.42 -8.95
CA ASP A 307 -10.27 -8.77 -9.94
C ASP A 307 -9.12 -7.75 -9.98
N ILE A 308 -9.41 -6.48 -9.72
CA ILE A 308 -8.39 -5.41 -9.70
C ILE A 308 -7.54 -5.55 -8.45
N ASP A 309 -8.15 -5.85 -7.32
CA ASP A 309 -7.45 -6.05 -6.06
C ASP A 309 -6.57 -7.29 -6.12
N ILE A 310 -7.09 -8.39 -6.66
CA ILE A 310 -6.32 -9.62 -6.93
C ILE A 310 -5.17 -9.32 -7.90
N CYS A 311 -5.43 -8.64 -9.01
CA CYS A 311 -4.39 -8.23 -9.96
C CYS A 311 -3.32 -7.38 -9.26
N GLY A 312 -3.72 -6.42 -8.42
CA GLY A 312 -2.82 -5.57 -7.65
C GLY A 312 -1.95 -6.33 -6.68
N GLN A 313 -2.51 -7.34 -6.00
CA GLN A 313 -1.76 -8.21 -5.09
C GLN A 313 -0.74 -9.08 -5.82
N ILE A 314 -1.09 -9.61 -6.99
CA ILE A 314 -0.22 -10.53 -7.76
C ILE A 314 0.86 -9.75 -8.53
N THR A 315 0.47 -8.67 -9.19
CA THR A 315 1.35 -7.96 -10.16
C THR A 315 1.94 -6.67 -9.61
N GLY A 316 1.43 -6.16 -8.49
CA GLY A 316 1.73 -4.80 -8.02
C GLY A 316 1.12 -3.70 -8.89
N CYS A 317 0.23 -4.04 -9.84
CA CYS A 317 -0.39 -3.10 -10.77
C CYS A 317 -1.92 -2.98 -10.60
N THR A 318 -2.45 -1.77 -10.77
CA THR A 318 -3.87 -1.43 -10.77
C THR A 318 -4.29 -0.81 -12.11
N SER A 319 -5.61 -0.67 -12.33
CA SER A 319 -6.16 0.08 -13.47
C SER A 319 -5.68 1.53 -13.46
N TRP A 320 -5.56 2.13 -14.64
CA TRP A 320 -4.99 3.46 -14.79
C TRP A 320 -5.66 4.50 -13.88
N ASN A 321 -4.83 5.20 -13.11
CA ASN A 321 -5.19 6.29 -12.21
C ASN A 321 -6.31 5.96 -11.20
N ARG A 322 -6.48 4.69 -10.79
CA ARG A 322 -7.47 4.28 -9.76
C ARG A 322 -7.36 5.12 -8.49
N PHE A 323 -6.13 5.36 -8.04
CA PHE A 323 -5.83 6.14 -6.83
C PHE A 323 -5.78 7.67 -7.06
N LYS A 324 -6.15 8.15 -8.26
CA LYS A 324 -6.21 9.59 -8.60
C LYS A 324 -4.90 10.35 -8.33
N VAL A 325 -3.77 9.68 -8.47
CA VAL A 325 -2.43 10.26 -8.26
C VAL A 325 -2.06 11.25 -9.37
N LEU A 326 -2.65 11.09 -10.56
CA LEU A 326 -2.54 12.01 -11.66
C LEU A 326 -3.61 13.10 -11.58
N LYS A 327 -3.17 14.35 -11.64
CA LYS A 327 -4.04 15.53 -11.56
C LYS A 327 -3.59 16.64 -12.49
N MET A 328 -4.55 17.41 -12.97
CA MET A 328 -4.33 18.71 -13.59
C MET A 328 -4.64 19.80 -12.56
N ASN A 329 -3.93 20.93 -12.59
CA ASN A 329 -4.14 22.04 -11.67
C ASN A 329 -4.53 23.30 -12.45
N LYS A 330 -5.60 23.95 -12.00
CA LYS A 330 -6.18 25.14 -12.63
C LYS A 330 -5.21 26.32 -12.69
N GLU A 331 -4.35 26.49 -11.69
CA GLU A 331 -3.41 27.61 -11.65
C GLU A 331 -2.25 27.41 -12.64
N ASP A 332 -1.82 26.17 -12.88
CA ASP A 332 -0.82 25.90 -13.92
C ASP A 332 -1.38 26.10 -15.32
N PHE A 333 -2.65 25.73 -15.52
CA PHE A 333 -3.34 26.01 -16.78
C PHE A 333 -3.35 27.51 -17.09
N LYS A 334 -3.69 28.35 -16.10
CA LYS A 334 -3.65 29.81 -16.25
C LYS A 334 -2.23 30.32 -16.47
N ALA A 335 -1.26 29.84 -15.70
CA ALA A 335 0.13 30.22 -15.82
C ALA A 335 0.67 29.92 -17.23
N LEU A 336 0.38 28.72 -17.76
CA LEU A 336 0.77 28.38 -19.12
C LEU A 336 0.03 29.20 -20.17
N ALA A 337 -1.24 29.54 -19.94
CA ALA A 337 -1.97 30.40 -20.86
C ALA A 337 -1.29 31.78 -20.97
N GLU A 338 -0.85 32.36 -19.85
CA GLU A 338 -0.06 33.60 -19.85
C GLU A 338 1.25 33.43 -20.62
N ILE A 339 1.97 32.34 -20.40
CA ILE A 339 3.23 32.04 -21.09
C ILE A 339 3.04 31.91 -22.61
N VAL A 340 1.98 31.22 -23.05
CA VAL A 340 1.65 31.09 -24.48
C VAL A 340 1.32 32.46 -25.09
N ILE A 341 0.58 33.32 -24.37
CA ILE A 341 0.28 34.69 -24.80
C ILE A 341 1.56 35.54 -24.91
N MET A 342 2.52 35.40 -23.99
CA MET A 342 3.81 36.11 -24.07
C MET A 342 4.59 35.76 -25.34
N CYS A 343 4.45 34.53 -25.84
CA CYS A 343 5.04 34.09 -27.12
C CYS A 343 4.23 34.51 -28.35
N GLY A 344 3.15 35.29 -28.20
CA GLY A 344 2.31 35.74 -29.30
C GLY A 344 1.40 34.65 -29.88
N LEU A 345 1.17 33.56 -29.15
CA LEU A 345 0.31 32.45 -29.56
C LEU A 345 -1.05 32.48 -28.82
N ASP A 346 -2.04 31.79 -29.37
CA ASP A 346 -3.36 31.65 -28.75
C ASP A 346 -3.42 30.40 -27.83
N PRO A 347 -3.65 30.54 -26.52
CA PRO A 347 -3.69 29.43 -25.57
C PRO A 347 -4.83 28.41 -25.81
N GLN A 348 -5.80 28.72 -26.67
CA GLN A 348 -6.88 27.78 -27.04
C GLN A 348 -6.53 26.89 -28.23
N THR A 349 -5.50 27.23 -29.00
CA THR A 349 -5.15 26.52 -30.24
C THR A 349 -3.70 26.08 -30.28
N ALA A 350 -2.80 26.81 -29.60
CA ALA A 350 -1.38 26.48 -29.52
C ALA A 350 -1.15 25.16 -28.80
N THR A 351 -0.40 24.29 -29.47
CA THR A 351 -0.01 22.97 -28.98
C THR A 351 1.32 23.01 -28.25
N GLY A 352 1.62 21.94 -27.50
CA GLY A 352 2.93 21.73 -26.92
C GLY A 352 4.03 21.73 -27.99
N ASP A 353 3.76 21.12 -29.15
CA ASP A 353 4.70 21.08 -30.27
C ASP A 353 4.97 22.48 -30.84
N ASP A 354 3.95 23.36 -30.92
CA ASP A 354 4.15 24.75 -31.37
C ASP A 354 5.10 25.51 -30.44
N MET A 355 4.90 25.36 -29.13
CA MET A 355 5.75 26.00 -28.12
C MET A 355 7.15 25.35 -28.02
N ASP A 356 7.25 24.03 -28.21
CA ASP A 356 8.53 23.33 -28.25
C ASP A 356 9.33 23.70 -29.53
N ALA A 357 8.65 23.98 -30.64
CA ALA A 357 9.27 24.46 -31.87
C ALA A 357 9.75 25.92 -31.79
N LEU A 358 9.05 26.77 -31.03
CA LEU A 358 9.51 28.13 -30.71
C LEU A 358 10.70 28.12 -29.71
N ASP A 359 10.78 27.08 -28.88
CA ASP A 359 11.72 26.93 -27.75
C ASP A 359 12.00 28.23 -26.96
N PRO A 360 10.97 28.92 -26.44
CA PRO A 360 11.14 30.19 -25.78
C PRO A 360 11.80 30.03 -24.41
N ILE A 361 12.75 30.92 -24.11
CA ILE A 361 13.44 30.97 -22.81
C ILE A 361 12.86 32.11 -21.97
N PHE A 362 12.50 31.77 -20.75
CA PHE A 362 11.95 32.69 -19.77
C PHE A 362 12.96 32.95 -18.66
N GLU A 363 12.95 34.17 -18.15
CA GLU A 363 13.70 34.58 -16.96
C GLU A 363 12.73 34.90 -15.82
N CYS A 364 13.06 34.43 -14.62
CA CYS A 364 12.40 34.88 -13.40
C CYS A 364 13.23 35.98 -12.75
N VAL A 365 12.85 37.24 -12.98
CA VAL A 365 13.56 38.42 -12.49
C VAL A 365 13.58 38.43 -10.95
N SER A 366 12.52 37.93 -10.32
CA SER A 366 12.41 37.84 -8.86
C SER A 366 13.37 36.82 -8.22
N CYS A 367 13.88 35.86 -8.99
CA CYS A 367 14.80 34.83 -8.51
C CYS A 367 16.26 35.07 -8.93
N ASN A 368 16.56 36.20 -9.54
CA ASN A 368 17.94 36.56 -9.84
C ASN A 368 18.70 36.87 -8.54
N SER A 369 19.91 36.32 -8.41
CA SER A 369 20.79 36.60 -7.28
C SER A 369 22.21 36.89 -7.76
N PRO A 370 22.98 37.76 -7.07
CA PRO A 370 24.39 37.99 -7.39
C PRO A 370 25.26 36.72 -7.31
N GLU A 371 24.89 35.78 -6.44
CA GLU A 371 25.66 34.55 -6.16
C GLU A 371 25.33 33.41 -7.12
N LEU A 372 24.04 33.23 -7.46
CA LEU A 372 23.56 32.15 -8.31
C LEU A 372 23.35 32.56 -9.77
N GLY A 373 23.33 33.87 -10.04
CA GLY A 373 23.11 34.44 -11.36
C GLY A 373 21.63 34.59 -11.72
N ARG A 374 21.37 34.62 -13.02
CA ARG A 374 20.01 34.77 -13.58
C ARG A 374 19.28 33.43 -13.55
N THR A 375 18.03 33.43 -13.10
CA THR A 375 17.19 32.24 -13.11
C THR A 375 16.46 32.15 -14.45
N THR A 376 16.99 31.34 -15.37
CA THR A 376 16.42 31.10 -16.70
C THR A 376 15.84 29.69 -16.82
N MET A 377 14.79 29.52 -17.61
CA MET A 377 14.12 28.24 -17.79
C MET A 377 13.41 28.12 -19.14
N ARG A 378 13.30 26.89 -19.64
CA ARG A 378 12.36 26.56 -20.73
C ARG A 378 10.93 26.74 -20.25
N TRP A 379 10.03 27.09 -21.16
CA TRP A 379 8.62 27.36 -20.89
C TRP A 379 7.89 26.26 -20.12
N SER A 380 8.24 24.99 -20.39
CA SER A 380 7.64 23.82 -19.76
C SER A 380 7.89 23.78 -18.24
N LEU A 381 8.96 24.41 -17.75
CA LEU A 381 9.32 24.43 -16.33
C LEU A 381 8.69 25.58 -15.55
N VAL A 382 8.08 26.57 -16.22
CA VAL A 382 7.52 27.76 -15.57
C VAL A 382 6.47 27.39 -14.50
N PRO A 383 5.50 26.49 -14.74
CA PRO A 383 4.51 26.16 -13.73
C PRO A 383 5.13 25.51 -12.49
N ARG A 384 6.13 24.64 -12.70
CA ARG A 384 6.89 24.01 -11.63
C ARG A 384 7.63 25.05 -10.79
N HIS A 385 8.29 25.99 -11.46
CA HIS A 385 8.99 27.09 -10.81
C HIS A 385 8.02 27.95 -9.99
N ARG A 386 6.89 28.40 -10.57
CA ARG A 386 5.87 29.20 -9.86
C ARG A 386 5.39 28.55 -8.57
N LYS A 387 5.27 27.21 -8.54
CA LYS A 387 4.84 26.45 -7.35
C LYS A 387 5.91 26.25 -6.28
N GLN A 388 7.19 26.49 -6.52
CA GLN A 388 8.19 26.32 -5.47
C GLN A 388 8.04 27.45 -4.45
N TRP A 389 7.71 27.09 -3.20
CA TRP A 389 7.27 28.03 -2.14
C TRP A 389 8.36 28.99 -1.62
N ASN A 390 9.61 28.82 -2.06
CA ASN A 390 10.75 29.62 -1.58
C ASN A 390 11.26 30.58 -2.66
N HIS A 391 10.37 31.32 -3.32
CA HIS A 391 10.75 32.44 -4.17
C HIS A 391 11.35 33.55 -3.31
N CYS A 392 12.65 33.50 -2.99
CA CYS A 392 13.44 34.57 -2.37
C CYS A 392 12.70 35.38 -1.26
N ASN A 393 11.92 34.72 -0.39
CA ASN A 393 11.07 35.32 0.66
C ASN A 393 9.94 36.27 0.19
N SER A 394 9.58 36.29 -1.10
CA SER A 394 8.46 37.08 -1.61
C SER A 394 7.14 36.31 -1.55
N LYS A 395 6.06 37.02 -1.18
CA LYS A 395 4.68 36.53 -1.26
C LYS A 395 4.03 36.81 -2.62
N THR A 396 4.71 37.53 -3.50
CA THR A 396 4.18 37.86 -4.83
C THR A 396 4.46 36.72 -5.81
N PRO A 397 3.61 36.51 -6.83
CA PRO A 397 3.95 35.66 -7.97
C PRO A 397 5.30 36.09 -8.57
N PRO A 398 6.13 35.15 -9.06
CA PRO A 398 7.40 35.49 -9.68
C PRO A 398 7.17 36.34 -10.94
N ASP A 399 8.00 37.36 -11.11
CA ASP A 399 8.03 38.18 -12.31
C ASP A 399 8.75 37.43 -13.43
N ILE A 400 7.97 36.86 -14.36
CA ILE A 400 8.44 36.05 -15.47
C ILE A 400 8.43 36.89 -16.74
N VAL A 401 9.60 37.01 -17.38
CA VAL A 401 9.78 37.75 -18.64
C VAL A 401 10.31 36.83 -19.73
N LEU A 402 9.87 37.04 -20.97
CA LEU A 402 10.43 36.38 -22.14
C LEU A 402 11.79 37.02 -22.48
N LEU A 403 12.82 36.21 -22.67
CA LEU A 403 14.14 36.70 -23.06
C LEU A 403 14.17 37.12 -24.53
N GLU A 404 14.97 38.15 -24.82
CA GLU A 404 15.32 38.52 -26.19
C GLU A 404 16.08 37.37 -26.87
N GLU A 405 15.83 37.18 -28.17
CA GLU A 405 16.27 35.99 -28.91
C GLU A 405 17.80 35.79 -28.89
N GLU A 406 18.57 36.88 -28.95
CA GLU A 406 20.05 36.80 -28.88
C GLU A 406 20.54 36.25 -27.53
N GLU A 407 19.91 36.65 -26.42
CA GLU A 407 20.24 36.12 -25.10
C GLU A 407 19.69 34.70 -24.90
N ALA A 408 18.47 34.46 -25.37
CA ALA A 408 17.80 33.17 -25.29
C ALA A 408 18.64 32.07 -25.96
N GLU A 409 19.24 32.36 -27.13
CA GLU A 409 20.10 31.42 -27.84
C GLU A 409 21.35 31.02 -27.03
N ALA A 410 22.01 31.99 -26.40
CA ALA A 410 23.16 31.71 -25.53
C ALA A 410 22.76 30.83 -24.34
N VAL A 411 21.56 31.02 -23.80
CA VAL A 411 21.01 30.21 -22.70
C VAL A 411 20.64 28.80 -23.18
N ARG A 412 20.01 28.64 -24.35
CA ARG A 412 19.66 27.32 -24.94
C ARG A 412 20.89 26.44 -25.08
N ILE A 413 21.97 26.96 -25.67
CA ILE A 413 23.24 26.22 -25.83
C ILE A 413 23.75 25.68 -24.49
N ARG A 414 23.65 26.48 -23.42
CA ARG A 414 24.08 26.06 -22.07
C ARG A 414 23.15 25.03 -21.44
N MET A 415 21.84 25.18 -21.61
CA MET A 415 20.87 24.20 -21.14
C MET A 415 21.07 22.85 -21.84
N ASP A 416 21.32 22.85 -23.15
CA ASP A 416 21.54 21.64 -23.94
C ASP A 416 22.85 20.93 -23.58
N GLU A 417 23.91 21.70 -23.31
CA GLU A 417 25.17 21.17 -22.81
C GLU A 417 24.98 20.47 -21.46
N GLU A 418 24.29 21.11 -20.52
CA GLU A 418 24.05 20.57 -19.19
C GLU A 418 23.14 19.33 -19.23
N GLU A 419 22.09 19.37 -20.06
CA GLU A 419 21.22 18.21 -20.24
C GLU A 419 21.96 17.04 -20.90
N SER A 420 22.82 17.31 -21.88
CA SER A 420 23.68 16.31 -22.51
C SER A 420 24.64 15.68 -21.49
N ARG A 421 25.24 16.46 -20.60
CA ARG A 421 26.09 15.97 -19.50
C ARG A 421 25.31 15.10 -18.53
N ARG A 422 24.12 15.56 -18.12
CA ARG A 422 23.19 14.80 -17.27
C ARG A 422 22.84 13.46 -17.89
N MET A 423 22.48 13.43 -19.17
CA MET A 423 22.16 12.20 -19.90
C MET A 423 23.37 11.27 -20.08
N ALA A 424 24.58 11.82 -20.20
CA ALA A 424 25.82 11.05 -20.30
C ALA A 424 26.27 10.45 -18.95
N HIS A 425 25.82 11.02 -17.84
CA HIS A 425 26.16 10.56 -16.51
C HIS A 425 25.80 9.08 -16.31
N ASN A 426 26.69 8.28 -15.73
CA ASN A 426 26.51 6.83 -15.60
C ASN A 426 25.32 6.41 -14.72
N MET A 427 24.85 7.30 -13.84
CA MET A 427 23.65 7.12 -13.01
C MET A 427 22.34 7.47 -13.73
N TYR A 428 22.39 8.10 -14.91
CA TYR A 428 21.18 8.38 -15.68
C TYR A 428 20.59 7.06 -16.21
N ARG A 429 19.27 6.90 -16.07
CA ARG A 429 18.54 5.65 -16.39
C ARG A 429 17.26 5.87 -17.18
N ASP A 430 16.95 7.12 -17.55
CA ASP A 430 15.66 7.44 -18.17
C ASP A 430 15.66 7.31 -19.70
N LEU A 431 16.83 7.09 -20.33
CA LEU A 431 16.86 6.76 -21.75
C LEU A 431 16.55 5.28 -21.96
N ILE A 432 15.89 4.97 -23.08
CA ILE A 432 15.57 3.60 -23.48
C ILE A 432 16.08 3.33 -24.90
N CYS A 433 16.56 2.11 -25.15
CA CYS A 433 16.84 1.65 -26.50
C CYS A 433 15.52 1.47 -27.25
N ALA A 434 15.33 2.19 -28.36
CA ALA A 434 14.09 2.09 -29.14
C ALA A 434 13.77 0.66 -29.63
N ARG A 435 14.80 -0.18 -29.78
CA ARG A 435 14.72 -1.56 -30.29
C ARG A 435 14.36 -2.58 -29.21
N CYS A 436 15.20 -2.73 -28.19
CA CYS A 436 15.05 -3.77 -27.17
C CYS A 436 14.54 -3.24 -25.81
N LYS A 437 14.25 -1.93 -25.73
CA LYS A 437 13.78 -1.23 -24.52
C LYS A 437 14.73 -1.26 -23.32
N THR A 438 15.98 -1.70 -23.50
CA THR A 438 17.03 -1.62 -22.48
C THR A 438 17.19 -0.17 -22.00
N ARG A 439 17.20 0.05 -20.68
CA ARG A 439 17.36 1.37 -20.08
C ARG A 439 18.82 1.69 -19.79
N GLY A 440 19.22 2.96 -19.87
CA GLY A 440 20.59 3.35 -19.55
C GLY A 440 20.87 4.85 -19.72
N SER A 441 22.12 5.24 -19.47
CA SER A 441 22.61 6.56 -19.85
C SER A 441 22.93 6.62 -21.35
N SER A 442 23.16 7.81 -21.90
CA SER A 442 23.48 7.94 -23.33
C SER A 442 24.76 7.19 -23.69
N GLY A 443 25.77 7.19 -22.80
CA GLY A 443 27.00 6.41 -22.95
C GLY A 443 26.76 4.89 -22.92
N HIS A 444 25.97 4.42 -21.96
CA HIS A 444 25.60 3.00 -21.87
C HIS A 444 24.81 2.57 -23.12
N LEU A 445 23.75 3.29 -23.49
CA LEU A 445 22.92 2.91 -24.64
C LEU A 445 23.70 2.97 -25.95
N ARG A 446 24.64 3.91 -26.11
CA ARG A 446 25.55 3.93 -27.26
C ARG A 446 26.44 2.69 -27.33
N TYR A 447 26.98 2.24 -26.19
CA TYR A 447 27.75 1.00 -26.12
C TYR A 447 26.86 -0.23 -26.40
N HIS A 448 25.70 -0.29 -25.75
CA HIS A 448 24.69 -1.33 -25.96
C HIS A 448 24.33 -1.47 -27.44
N CYS A 449 23.93 -0.39 -28.11
CA CYS A 449 23.58 -0.42 -29.54
C CYS A 449 24.72 -0.90 -30.45
N LYS A 450 25.99 -0.74 -30.05
CA LYS A 450 27.15 -1.27 -30.79
C LYS A 450 27.34 -2.77 -30.57
N THR A 451 27.17 -3.25 -29.33
CA THR A 451 27.46 -4.63 -28.95
C THR A 451 26.30 -5.60 -29.21
N THR A 452 25.04 -5.15 -29.09
CA THR A 452 23.86 -5.96 -29.45
C THR A 452 23.55 -5.89 -30.96
N SER A 453 24.58 -5.79 -31.80
CA SER A 453 24.43 -6.02 -33.24
C SER A 453 24.05 -7.48 -33.47
N PHE A 454 22.75 -7.77 -33.40
CA PHE A 454 22.15 -8.78 -34.27
C PHE A 454 22.61 -8.43 -35.69
N VAL A 455 23.49 -9.26 -36.21
CA VAL A 455 24.10 -9.17 -37.53
C VAL A 455 23.01 -8.94 -38.59
N GLU A 456 23.25 -7.96 -39.45
CA GLU A 456 22.53 -7.69 -40.70
C GLU A 456 21.07 -7.24 -40.61
N GLN A 457 20.85 -5.95 -40.32
CA GLN A 457 20.11 -5.03 -41.21
C GLN A 457 19.96 -3.64 -40.56
N VAL A 458 19.86 -2.63 -41.42
CA VAL A 458 19.53 -1.22 -41.15
C VAL A 458 20.73 -0.27 -41.01
N SER A 459 21.13 0.19 -42.20
CA SER A 459 21.70 1.50 -42.47
C SER A 459 20.77 2.65 -42.07
N LYS A 460 21.38 3.71 -41.50
CA LYS A 460 20.98 5.13 -41.56
C LYS A 460 19.60 5.52 -41.03
N SER A 461 19.54 5.86 -39.74
CA SER A 461 18.63 6.88 -39.20
C SER A 461 19.09 7.32 -37.80
N TRP A 462 20.25 7.95 -37.73
CA TRP A 462 20.69 8.75 -36.59
C TRP A 462 21.43 9.94 -37.19
N ASP A 463 20.69 11.02 -37.44
CA ASP A 463 21.28 12.36 -37.47
C ASP A 463 20.69 13.14 -36.27
N PRO A 464 21.49 14.00 -35.61
CA PRO A 464 21.13 14.71 -34.39
C PRO A 464 19.87 15.56 -34.49
#